data_AF-A0AAV2ENF1-F1
#
_entry.id   AF-A0AAV2ENF1-F1
#
_cell.length_a   1.000
_cell.length_b   1.000
_cell.length_c   1.000
_cell.angle_alpha   90.00
_cell.angle_beta   90.00
_cell.angle_gamma   90.00
#
_symmetry.space_group_name_H-M   'P 1'
#
loop_
_entity.id
_entity.type
_entity.pdbx_description
1 polymer ?
#
loop_
_entity_poly.entity_id
_entity_poly.type
_entity_poly.pdbx_seq_one_letter_code
_entity_poly.pdbx_strand_id
1 'polypeptide(L)'
;MKASIIFDGRLHLEAAKALEYLQGKVLSVCLSWQKIRCQQLFHSSLTYTAPVYSAIRKQVDSVLESFIDNDNGVEYKLEEVANGSWRVDLFANATKTVVELRRPLEKLMRGRTINHESLTQSVLRHLFSPPGINLMRSIQQQTQTYVLFDKRNFNVRVFGSSSNTAATKKKLIQSLLTYHES
;
A
#
# COMPACT_ATOMS: atom_id res chain seq x y z
N MET A 1 -18.82 9.06 -22.95
CA MET A 1 -18.86 10.11 -21.90
C MET A 1 -19.19 9.40 -20.59
N LYS A 2 -18.31 9.47 -19.58
CA LYS A 2 -18.55 8.93 -18.23
C LYS A 2 -18.66 10.12 -17.27
N ALA A 3 -19.59 10.08 -16.32
CA ALA A 3 -19.71 11.08 -15.26
C ALA A 3 -19.58 10.40 -13.90
N SER A 4 -18.80 11.00 -13.00
CA SER A 4 -18.61 10.49 -11.64
C SER A 4 -19.48 11.30 -10.68
N ILE A 5 -20.30 10.60 -9.89
CA ILE A 5 -21.14 11.18 -8.85
C ILE A 5 -20.63 10.63 -7.52
N ILE A 6 -20.26 11.52 -6.61
CA ILE A 6 -19.82 11.17 -5.26
C ILE A 6 -20.98 11.44 -4.32
N PHE A 7 -21.43 10.41 -3.60
CA PHE A 7 -22.47 10.53 -2.58
C PHE A 7 -21.84 10.74 -1.20
N ASP A 8 -22.58 11.40 -0.31
CA ASP A 8 -22.20 11.44 1.11
C ASP A 8 -22.23 10.02 1.68
N GLY A 9 -21.09 9.58 2.21
CA GLY A 9 -20.93 8.26 2.82
C GLY A 9 -21.81 8.02 4.06
N ARG A 10 -22.51 9.03 4.58
CA ARG A 10 -23.49 8.84 5.66
C ARG A 10 -24.87 8.42 5.16
N LEU A 11 -25.15 8.62 3.87
CA LEU A 11 -26.48 8.46 3.25
C LEU A 11 -26.48 7.32 2.23
N HIS A 12 -25.98 6.14 2.62
CA HIS A 12 -25.83 5.00 1.72
C HIS A 12 -27.17 4.51 1.15
N LEU A 13 -28.25 4.57 1.94
CA LEU A 13 -29.58 4.12 1.52
C LEU A 13 -30.19 5.08 0.48
N GLU A 14 -30.07 6.38 0.73
CA GLU A 14 -30.53 7.44 -0.17
C GLU A 14 -29.74 7.42 -1.46
N ALA A 15 -28.42 7.22 -1.38
CA ALA A 15 -27.55 7.04 -2.54
C ALA A 15 -27.98 5.84 -3.39
N ALA A 16 -28.28 4.69 -2.76
CA ALA A 16 -28.78 3.51 -3.46
C ALA A 16 -30.11 3.78 -4.18
N LYS A 17 -31.07 4.42 -3.49
CA LYS A 17 -32.36 4.82 -4.08
C LYS A 17 -32.19 5.80 -5.25
N ALA A 18 -31.28 6.76 -5.13
CA ALA A 18 -30.99 7.73 -6.18
C ALA A 18 -30.38 7.04 -7.42
N LEU A 19 -29.46 6.09 -7.23
CA LEU A 19 -28.89 5.30 -8.32
C LEU A 19 -29.95 4.44 -9.02
N GLU A 20 -30.83 3.78 -8.26
CA GLU A 20 -31.95 3.01 -8.80
C GLU A 20 -32.91 3.90 -9.60
N TYR A 21 -33.24 5.09 -9.10
CA TYR A 21 -34.08 6.05 -9.79
C TYR A 21 -33.48 6.56 -11.11
N LEU A 22 -32.16 6.75 -11.16
CA LEU A 22 -31.45 7.25 -12.34
C LEU A 22 -31.24 6.18 -13.41
N GLN A 23 -31.19 4.91 -13.02
CA GLN A 23 -30.95 3.79 -13.92
C GLN A 23 -31.97 3.76 -15.07
N GLY A 24 -31.47 3.72 -16.31
CA GLY A 24 -32.29 3.62 -17.51
C GLY A 24 -33.00 4.91 -17.94
N LYS A 25 -32.89 6.01 -17.18
CA LYS A 25 -33.44 7.32 -17.54
C LYS A 25 -32.60 8.01 -18.60
N VAL A 26 -33.21 8.93 -19.33
CA VAL A 26 -32.54 9.77 -20.34
C VAL A 26 -32.40 11.18 -19.78
N LEU A 27 -31.21 11.77 -19.89
CA LEU A 27 -31.00 13.18 -19.54
C LEU A 27 -31.75 14.06 -20.53
N SER A 28 -32.30 15.18 -20.08
CA SER A 28 -33.11 16.08 -20.91
C SER A 28 -32.40 16.62 -22.16
N VAL A 29 -31.06 16.61 -22.16
CA VAL A 29 -30.20 17.08 -23.27
C VAL A 29 -29.75 15.92 -24.18
N CYS A 30 -30.14 14.68 -23.87
CA CYS A 30 -29.71 13.48 -24.57
C CYS A 30 -30.83 12.86 -25.42
N LEU A 31 -30.44 12.10 -26.44
CA LEU A 31 -31.37 11.38 -27.32
C LEU A 31 -32.01 10.21 -26.56
N SER A 32 -33.21 9.80 -26.97
CA SER A 32 -34.02 8.76 -26.30
C SER A 32 -33.33 7.39 -26.18
N TRP A 33 -32.32 7.11 -27.01
CA TRP A 33 -31.50 5.89 -26.96
C TRP A 33 -30.28 6.02 -26.04
N GLN A 34 -29.95 7.21 -25.54
CA GLN A 34 -28.83 7.48 -24.64
C GLN A 34 -29.29 7.39 -23.18
N LYS A 35 -29.47 6.17 -22.69
CA LYS A 35 -29.91 5.89 -21.31
C LYS A 35 -28.76 5.92 -20.32
N ILE A 36 -29.02 6.45 -19.12
CA ILE A 36 -28.10 6.43 -17.98
C ILE A 36 -27.91 4.98 -17.53
N ARG A 37 -26.65 4.60 -17.34
CA ARG A 37 -26.27 3.35 -16.67
C ARG A 37 -25.50 3.70 -15.42
N CYS A 38 -26.12 3.46 -14.28
CA CYS A 38 -25.49 3.57 -12.97
C CYS A 38 -24.65 2.33 -12.70
N GLN A 39 -23.43 2.54 -12.23
CA GLN A 39 -22.56 1.48 -11.73
C GLN A 39 -22.15 1.88 -10.31
N GLN A 40 -22.38 1.00 -9.35
CA GLN A 40 -21.88 1.22 -8.00
C GLN A 40 -20.36 1.07 -8.05
N LEU A 41 -19.65 2.05 -7.50
CA LEU A 41 -18.18 2.03 -7.46
C LEU A 41 -17.75 2.30 -6.03
N PHE A 42 -17.22 1.27 -5.39
CA PHE A 42 -16.59 1.38 -4.09
C PHE A 42 -15.16 1.84 -4.27
N HIS A 43 -14.71 2.74 -3.40
CA HIS A 43 -13.37 3.33 -3.43
C HIS A 43 -12.59 3.01 -2.15
N SER A 44 -11.31 2.74 -2.30
CA SER A 44 -10.37 2.55 -1.20
C SER A 44 -9.00 3.09 -1.60
N SER A 45 -8.28 3.69 -0.66
CA SER A 45 -6.97 4.29 -0.93
C SER A 45 -5.88 3.79 0.02
N LEU A 46 -4.67 3.56 -0.50
CA LEU A 46 -3.47 3.28 0.30
C LEU A 46 -2.37 4.27 -0.07
N THR A 47 -1.64 4.75 0.92
CA THR A 47 -0.51 5.66 0.71
C THR A 47 0.78 5.04 1.23
N TYR A 48 1.81 5.02 0.37
CA TYR A 48 3.16 4.58 0.67
C TYR A 48 4.08 5.78 0.75
N THR A 49 4.93 5.83 1.78
CA THR A 49 5.98 6.86 1.83
C THR A 49 7.04 6.58 0.77
N ALA A 50 7.72 7.64 0.29
CA ALA A 50 8.76 7.55 -0.73
C ALA A 50 9.78 6.39 -0.54
N PRO A 51 10.41 6.22 0.64
CA PRO A 51 11.40 5.17 0.82
C PRO A 51 10.80 3.76 0.86
N VAL A 52 9.58 3.62 1.36
CA VAL A 52 8.86 2.33 1.34
C VAL A 52 8.52 1.98 -0.09
N TYR A 53 7.85 2.88 -0.81
CA TYR A 53 7.44 2.64 -2.19
C TYR A 53 8.63 2.30 -3.08
N SER A 54 9.73 3.04 -2.99
CA SER A 54 10.96 2.75 -3.75
C SER A 54 11.48 1.32 -3.53
N ALA A 55 11.44 0.83 -2.29
CA ALA A 55 11.90 -0.52 -1.95
C ALA A 55 10.96 -1.64 -2.42
N ILE A 56 9.65 -1.36 -2.53
CA ILE A 56 8.63 -2.37 -2.90
C ILE A 56 7.95 -2.11 -4.26
N ARG A 57 8.45 -1.16 -5.06
CA ARG A 57 7.80 -0.70 -6.30
C ARG A 57 7.46 -1.86 -7.22
N LYS A 58 8.44 -2.73 -7.51
CA LYS A 58 8.26 -3.90 -8.38
C LYS A 58 7.18 -4.87 -7.88
N GLN A 59 7.06 -5.02 -6.56
CA GLN A 59 6.06 -5.88 -5.95
C GLN A 59 4.67 -5.25 -5.98
N VAL A 60 4.58 -3.92 -5.81
CA VAL A 60 3.33 -3.19 -5.97
C VAL A 60 2.86 -3.28 -7.43
N ASP A 61 3.75 -2.98 -8.38
CA ASP A 61 3.46 -3.03 -9.82
C ASP A 61 2.96 -4.43 -10.22
N SER A 62 3.65 -5.50 -9.80
CA SER A 62 3.23 -6.88 -10.07
C SER A 62 1.86 -7.24 -9.48
N VAL A 63 1.51 -6.72 -8.30
CA VAL A 63 0.19 -6.91 -7.71
C VAL A 63 -0.88 -6.15 -8.52
N LEU A 64 -0.59 -4.93 -8.94
CA LEU A 64 -1.51 -4.12 -9.74
C LEU A 64 -1.74 -4.73 -11.13
N GLU A 65 -0.69 -5.26 -11.77
CA GLU A 65 -0.78 -6.00 -13.04
C GLU A 65 -1.74 -7.20 -12.90
N SER A 66 -1.65 -7.96 -11.81
CA SER A 66 -2.55 -9.09 -11.56
C SER A 66 -4.03 -8.71 -11.42
N PHE A 67 -4.34 -7.42 -11.19
CA PHE A 67 -5.72 -6.93 -11.14
C PHE A 67 -6.29 -6.67 -12.54
N ILE A 68 -5.43 -6.33 -13.51
CA ILE A 68 -5.84 -6.07 -14.90
C ILE A 68 -6.31 -7.37 -15.57
N ASP A 69 -5.60 -8.47 -15.32
CA ASP A 69 -5.89 -9.78 -15.91
C ASP A 69 -7.27 -10.35 -15.52
N ASN A 70 -7.93 -9.78 -14.50
CA ASN A 70 -9.16 -10.31 -13.93
C ASN A 70 -10.46 -9.65 -14.44
N ASP A 71 -10.41 -8.70 -15.39
CA ASP A 71 -11.51 -8.09 -16.20
C ASP A 71 -12.92 -7.88 -15.55
N ASN A 72 -12.99 -7.74 -14.22
CA ASN A 72 -14.23 -7.84 -13.44
C ASN A 72 -14.83 -6.49 -13.01
N GLY A 73 -14.55 -5.41 -13.75
CA GLY A 73 -14.98 -4.05 -13.35
C GLY A 73 -14.18 -3.49 -12.17
N VAL A 74 -12.88 -3.78 -12.18
CA VAL A 74 -11.88 -3.21 -11.26
C VAL A 74 -11.13 -2.12 -12.01
N GLU A 75 -11.04 -0.94 -11.41
CA GLU A 75 -10.18 0.14 -11.89
C GLU A 75 -9.22 0.50 -10.75
N TYR A 76 -7.97 0.86 -11.07
CA TYR A 76 -7.05 1.41 -10.08
C TYR A 76 -6.33 2.62 -10.65
N LYS A 77 -5.88 3.49 -9.75
CA LYS A 77 -5.10 4.68 -10.08
C LYS A 77 -3.89 4.74 -9.16
N LEU A 78 -2.71 4.85 -9.76
CA LEU A 78 -1.46 5.03 -9.05
C LEU A 78 -1.00 6.47 -9.31
N GLU A 79 -0.85 7.25 -8.24
CA GLU A 79 -0.46 8.67 -8.33
C GLU A 79 0.66 8.99 -7.34
N GLU A 80 1.59 9.84 -7.78
CA GLU A 80 2.53 10.49 -6.89
C GLU A 80 1.82 11.62 -6.14
N VAL A 81 1.98 11.64 -4.82
CA VAL A 81 1.47 12.64 -3.88
C VAL A 81 2.64 13.49 -3.39
N ALA A 82 2.34 14.60 -2.72
CA ALA A 82 3.33 15.44 -2.06
C ALA A 82 4.38 14.64 -1.26
N ASN A 83 5.60 15.14 -1.23
CA ASN A 83 6.75 14.55 -0.54
C ASN A 83 7.22 13.19 -1.12
N GLY A 84 6.97 12.93 -2.42
CA GLY A 84 7.38 11.71 -3.11
C GLY A 84 6.66 10.45 -2.63
N SER A 85 5.59 10.61 -1.87
CA SER A 85 4.74 9.49 -1.45
C SER A 85 3.88 9.05 -2.62
N TRP A 86 3.46 7.79 -2.63
CA TRP A 86 2.65 7.23 -3.71
C TRP A 86 1.31 6.77 -3.17
N ARG A 87 0.21 7.12 -3.85
CA ARG A 87 -1.15 6.70 -3.51
C ARG A 87 -1.67 5.73 -4.54
N VAL A 88 -2.25 4.63 -4.06
CA VAL A 88 -2.99 3.66 -4.85
C VAL A 88 -4.46 3.81 -4.50
N ASP A 89 -5.25 4.28 -5.44
CA ASP A 89 -6.70 4.29 -5.37
C ASP A 89 -7.25 3.05 -6.09
N LEU A 90 -8.12 2.31 -5.40
CA LEU A 90 -8.77 1.10 -5.89
C LEU A 90 -10.25 1.37 -6.02
N PHE A 91 -10.82 0.95 -7.15
CA PHE A 91 -12.23 1.11 -7.47
C PHE A 91 -12.80 -0.23 -7.93
N ALA A 92 -13.92 -0.66 -7.35
CA ALA A 92 -14.60 -1.87 -7.83
C ALA A 92 -16.11 -1.82 -7.58
N ASN A 93 -16.83 -2.69 -8.27
CA ASN A 93 -18.30 -2.78 -8.21
C ASN A 93 -18.85 -3.34 -6.89
N ALA A 94 -18.04 -4.03 -6.10
CA ALA A 94 -18.44 -4.62 -4.83
C ALA A 94 -17.40 -4.35 -3.73
N THR A 95 -17.89 -4.11 -2.52
CA THR A 95 -17.03 -3.90 -1.34
C THR A 95 -16.10 -5.09 -1.10
N LYS A 96 -16.60 -6.32 -1.29
CA LYS A 96 -15.82 -7.55 -1.16
C LYS A 96 -14.61 -7.55 -2.10
N THR A 97 -14.81 -7.17 -3.36
CA THR A 97 -13.75 -7.07 -4.36
C THR A 97 -12.71 -6.04 -3.95
N VAL A 98 -13.12 -4.84 -3.52
CA VAL A 98 -12.17 -3.82 -3.04
C VAL A 98 -11.33 -4.32 -1.86
N VAL A 99 -11.94 -5.04 -0.91
CA VAL A 99 -11.23 -5.63 0.23
C VAL A 99 -10.23 -6.69 -0.22
N GLU A 100 -10.60 -7.54 -1.18
CA GLU A 100 -9.72 -8.57 -1.74
C GLU A 100 -8.52 -7.97 -2.47
N LEU A 101 -8.72 -6.92 -3.26
CA LEU A 101 -7.65 -6.18 -3.95
C LEU A 101 -6.74 -5.44 -2.96
N ARG A 102 -7.30 -4.90 -1.88
CA ARG A 102 -6.56 -4.14 -0.87
C ARG A 102 -5.61 -5.02 -0.04
N ARG A 103 -6.01 -6.26 0.27
CA ARG A 103 -5.23 -7.19 1.12
C ARG A 103 -3.78 -7.40 0.69
N PRO A 104 -3.45 -7.76 -0.57
CA PRO A 104 -2.06 -7.96 -0.99
C PRO A 104 -1.24 -6.67 -0.89
N LEU A 105 -1.84 -5.51 -1.22
CA LEU A 105 -1.20 -4.20 -1.12
C LEU A 105 -0.89 -3.81 0.35
N GLU A 106 -1.81 -4.08 1.28
CA GLU A 106 -1.57 -3.90 2.71
C GLU A 106 -0.49 -4.83 3.24
N LYS A 107 -0.42 -6.07 2.74
CA LYS A 107 0.63 -7.02 3.13
C LYS A 107 2.01 -6.48 2.76
N LEU A 108 2.16 -5.86 1.59
CA LEU A 108 3.41 -5.19 1.21
C LEU A 108 3.69 -3.97 2.11
N MET A 109 2.67 -3.17 2.44
CA MET A 109 2.78 -2.00 3.32
C MET A 109 3.15 -2.33 4.77
N ARG A 110 2.82 -3.52 5.26
CA ARG A 110 3.21 -3.96 6.61
C ARG A 110 4.70 -4.27 6.70
N GLY A 111 5.34 -4.64 5.58
CA GLY A 111 6.72 -5.08 5.54
C GLY A 111 6.92 -6.39 6.32
N ARG A 112 8.19 -6.78 6.49
CA ARG A 112 8.57 -7.96 7.28
C ARG A 112 9.19 -7.54 8.59
N THR A 113 8.57 -7.94 9.68
CA THR A 113 9.08 -7.75 11.02
C THR A 113 10.27 -8.68 11.28
N ILE A 114 11.39 -8.13 11.74
CA ILE A 114 12.53 -8.93 12.18
C ILE A 114 12.31 -9.33 13.64
N ASN A 115 11.85 -10.56 13.84
CA ASN A 115 11.87 -11.21 15.15
C ASN A 115 13.11 -12.11 15.23
N HIS A 116 13.93 -11.87 16.25
CA HIS A 116 15.08 -12.70 16.60
C HIS A 116 15.39 -12.51 18.09
N GLU A 117 15.64 -13.59 18.82
CA GLU A 117 15.84 -13.57 20.29
C GLU A 117 17.02 -12.67 20.70
N SER A 118 18.08 -12.65 19.89
CA SER A 118 19.26 -11.81 20.12
C SER A 118 19.04 -10.32 19.87
N LEU A 119 17.92 -9.91 19.25
CA LEU A 119 17.57 -8.49 19.07
C LEU A 119 16.78 -7.98 20.26
N THR A 120 17.43 -7.97 21.42
CA THR A 120 16.86 -7.39 22.63
C THR A 120 16.71 -5.87 22.49
N GLN A 121 15.91 -5.27 23.37
CA GLN A 121 15.69 -3.83 23.35
C GLN A 121 16.99 -3.02 23.50
N SER A 122 17.98 -3.53 24.26
CA SER A 122 19.30 -2.90 24.41
C SER A 122 20.10 -2.91 23.12
N VAL A 123 20.07 -4.01 22.37
CA VAL A 123 20.72 -4.12 21.05
C VAL A 123 20.04 -3.19 20.03
N LEU A 124 18.70 -3.16 20.02
CA LEU A 124 17.95 -2.27 19.11
C LEU A 124 18.13 -0.79 19.44
N ARG A 125 18.47 -0.44 20.69
CA ARG A 125 18.77 0.96 21.04
C ARG A 125 19.96 1.52 20.27
N HIS A 126 20.90 0.66 19.87
CA HIS A 126 22.03 1.09 19.05
C HIS A 126 21.62 1.66 17.70
N LEU A 127 20.44 1.29 17.17
CA LEU A 127 19.89 1.84 15.92
C LEU A 127 19.48 3.32 16.03
N PHE A 128 19.36 3.87 17.24
CA PHE A 128 19.14 5.31 17.42
C PHE A 128 20.41 6.14 17.27
N SER A 129 21.59 5.53 17.45
CA SER A 129 22.86 6.26 17.42
C SER A 129 23.24 6.63 15.99
N PRO A 130 24.05 7.69 15.77
CA PRO A 130 24.57 8.00 14.44
C PRO A 130 25.30 6.81 13.78
N PRO A 131 26.13 6.01 14.49
CA PRO A 131 26.66 4.76 13.97
C PRO A 131 25.59 3.76 13.54
N GLY A 132 24.55 3.55 14.34
CA GLY A 132 23.45 2.63 14.00
C GLY A 132 22.63 3.09 12.78
N ILE A 133 22.41 4.41 12.64
CA ILE A 133 21.75 4.99 11.47
C ILE A 133 22.60 4.78 10.20
N ASN A 134 23.91 5.00 10.30
CA ASN A 134 24.82 4.76 9.17
C ASN A 134 24.90 3.28 8.82
N LEU A 135 24.89 2.39 9.81
CA LEU A 135 24.82 0.94 9.61
C LEU A 135 23.55 0.55 8.85
N MET A 136 22.38 1.02 9.28
CA MET A 136 21.11 0.77 8.58
C MET A 136 21.18 1.29 7.14
N ARG A 137 21.66 2.51 6.92
CA ARG A 137 21.78 3.10 5.57
C ARG A 137 22.69 2.26 4.66
N SER A 138 23.83 1.81 5.17
CA SER A 138 24.76 0.96 4.42
C SER A 138 24.13 -0.38 4.05
N ILE A 139 23.47 -1.04 4.99
CA ILE A 139 22.78 -2.31 4.73
C ILE A 139 21.66 -2.12 3.70
N GLN A 140 20.86 -1.06 3.84
CA GLN A 140 19.79 -0.72 2.89
C GLN A 140 20.31 -0.54 1.46
N GLN A 141 21.41 0.20 1.28
CA GLN A 141 22.04 0.41 -0.02
C GLN A 141 22.56 -0.91 -0.62
N GLN A 142 23.22 -1.75 0.18
CA GLN A 142 23.77 -3.03 -0.28
C GLN A 142 22.69 -4.04 -0.67
N THR A 143 21.56 -4.03 0.03
CA THR A 143 20.50 -5.03 -0.14
C THR A 143 19.34 -4.54 -0.99
N GLN A 144 19.35 -3.26 -1.39
CA GLN A 144 18.23 -2.61 -2.07
C GLN A 144 16.92 -2.83 -1.30
N THR A 145 16.97 -2.61 0.02
CA THR A 145 15.83 -2.68 0.92
C THR A 145 15.67 -1.39 1.69
N TYR A 146 14.51 -1.20 2.30
CA TYR A 146 14.29 -0.14 3.27
C TYR A 146 14.03 -0.75 4.66
N VAL A 147 14.74 -0.25 5.66
CA VAL A 147 14.66 -0.69 7.05
C VAL A 147 14.01 0.43 7.84
N LEU A 148 12.83 0.14 8.39
CA LEU A 148 12.10 1.04 9.26
C LEU A 148 12.22 0.56 10.69
N PHE A 149 12.86 1.36 11.52
CA PHE A 149 12.90 1.14 12.95
C PHE A 149 11.80 1.94 13.66
N ASP A 150 10.83 1.22 14.23
CA ASP A 150 9.77 1.77 15.07
C ASP A 150 10.31 2.02 16.48
N LYS A 151 10.50 3.30 16.78
CA LYS A 151 11.05 3.79 18.04
C LYS A 151 10.12 3.55 19.23
N ARG A 152 8.80 3.45 19.01
CA ARG A 152 7.80 3.30 20.08
C ARG A 152 7.72 1.85 20.51
N ASN A 153 7.68 0.95 19.54
CA ASN A 153 7.51 -0.48 19.77
C ASN A 153 8.82 -1.27 19.78
N PHE A 154 9.97 -0.60 19.62
CA PHE A 154 11.29 -1.21 19.47
C PHE A 154 11.28 -2.34 18.45
N ASN A 155 10.75 -2.06 17.27
CA ASN A 155 10.54 -3.07 16.25
C ASN A 155 11.17 -2.66 14.92
N VAL A 156 11.83 -3.60 14.24
CA VAL A 156 12.43 -3.37 12.94
C VAL A 156 11.60 -4.05 11.86
N ARG A 157 11.15 -3.26 10.89
CA ARG A 157 10.46 -3.73 9.68
C ARG A 157 11.36 -3.55 8.47
N VAL A 158 11.39 -4.54 7.59
CA VAL A 158 12.12 -4.48 6.33
C VAL A 158 11.16 -4.55 5.16
N PHE A 159 11.37 -3.68 4.19
CA PHE A 159 10.63 -3.57 2.95
C PHE A 159 11.55 -3.93 1.78
N GLY A 160 11.09 -4.81 0.90
CA GLY A 160 11.84 -5.29 -0.25
C GLY A 160 11.37 -6.66 -0.70
N SER A 161 12.10 -7.25 -1.65
CA SER A 161 11.81 -8.62 -2.13
C SER A 161 12.06 -9.67 -1.06
N SER A 162 11.46 -10.85 -1.25
CA SER A 162 11.62 -11.97 -0.30
C SER A 162 13.08 -12.36 -0.07
N SER A 163 13.90 -12.37 -1.12
CA SER A 163 15.34 -12.67 -1.05
C SER A 163 16.11 -11.56 -0.34
N ASN A 164 15.86 -10.32 -0.71
CA ASN A 164 16.61 -9.17 -0.19
C ASN A 164 16.29 -8.95 1.29
N THR A 165 15.02 -9.09 1.70
CA THR A 165 14.63 -8.98 3.11
C THR A 165 15.30 -10.03 4.00
N ALA A 166 15.50 -11.26 3.50
CA ALA A 166 16.22 -12.31 4.23
C ALA A 166 17.72 -11.97 4.37
N ALA A 167 18.35 -11.47 3.31
CA ALA A 167 19.73 -11.01 3.34
C ALA A 167 19.93 -9.83 4.30
N THR A 168 19.02 -8.84 4.27
CA THR A 168 18.99 -7.70 5.19
C THR A 168 18.86 -8.16 6.63
N LYS A 169 17.93 -9.08 6.92
CA LYS A 169 17.76 -9.64 8.27
C LYS A 169 19.08 -10.23 8.79
N LYS A 170 19.73 -11.10 8.00
CA LYS A 170 20.98 -11.75 8.42
C LYS A 170 22.09 -10.73 8.67
N LYS A 171 22.30 -9.79 7.75
CA LYS A 171 23.32 -8.74 7.88
C LYS A 171 23.06 -7.83 9.08
N LEU A 172 21.82 -7.40 9.27
CA LEU A 172 21.45 -6.52 10.37
C LEU A 172 21.70 -7.18 11.73
N ILE A 173 21.30 -8.45 11.90
CA ILE A 173 21.53 -9.19 13.14
C ILE A 173 23.03 -9.31 13.40
N GLN A 174 23.80 -9.77 12.41
CA GLN A 174 25.24 -9.96 12.56
C GLN A 174 25.95 -8.65 12.94
N SER A 175 25.68 -7.55 12.22
CA SER A 175 26.32 -6.27 12.51
C SER A 175 25.91 -5.67 13.85
N LEU A 176 24.66 -5.86 14.28
CA LEU A 176 24.20 -5.37 15.58
C LEU A 176 24.80 -6.14 16.75
N LEU A 177 24.98 -7.45 16.62
CA LEU A 177 25.62 -8.26 17.65
C LEU A 177 27.10 -7.91 17.78
N THR A 178 27.82 -7.80 16.66
CA THR A 178 29.23 -7.36 16.68
C THR A 178 29.38 -5.98 17.32
N TYR A 179 28.47 -5.05 17.05
CA TYR A 179 28.49 -3.71 17.65
C TYR A 179 28.11 -3.70 19.13
N HIS A 180 27.29 -4.65 19.58
CA HIS A 180 26.89 -4.74 21.00
C HIS A 180 27.97 -5.40 21.87
N GLU A 181 28.75 -6.31 21.29
CA GLU A 181 29.85 -7.03 21.95
C GLU A 181 31.18 -6.26 21.94
N SER A 182 31.29 -5.20 21.15
CA SER A 182 32.45 -4.29 21.10
C SER A 182 32.35 -3.18 22.15
#